data_AF-A0A7X8WFJ6-F1
#
_entry.id   AF-A0A7X8WFJ6-F1
#
_cell.length_a   1.000
_cell.length_b   1.000
_cell.length_c   1.000
_cell.angle_alpha   90.00
_cell.angle_beta   90.00
_cell.angle_gamma   90.00
#
_symmetry.space_group_name_H-M   'P 1'
#
loop_
_entity.id
_entity.type
_entity.pdbx_description
1 polymer ?
#
loop_
_entity_poly.entity_id
_entity_poly.type
_entity_poly.pdbx_seq_one_letter_code
_entity_poly.pdbx_strand_id
1 'polypeptide(L)'
;MRLMNLSLRQGLAYRKLPWEGSSAEEAYQTLVSFLDLAPVGSEGVLLLSFDMNVLFLGTSDPPDEEALEKIAKAEKLEEAEGDHVLKPGRYRFIQIPLPASIEEIPLEKLALDEGDPLYLRILKEKSFAPVAQLWIRRRAE
;
A
#
# COMPACT_ATOMS: atom_id res chain seq x y z
N MET A 1 -16.34 -1.21 -9.81
CA MET A 1 -15.01 -1.68 -9.34
C MET A 1 -14.90 -3.17 -9.60
N ARG A 2 -13.71 -3.66 -9.96
CA ARG A 2 -13.48 -5.08 -10.29
C ARG A 2 -12.41 -5.63 -9.36
N LEU A 3 -12.71 -6.75 -8.69
CA LEU A 3 -11.70 -7.55 -7.99
C LEU A 3 -10.77 -8.19 -9.01
N MET A 4 -9.47 -7.99 -8.83
CA MET A 4 -8.44 -8.53 -9.71
C MET A 4 -7.49 -9.43 -8.91
N ASN A 5 -6.84 -10.35 -9.62
CA ASN A 5 -5.72 -11.10 -9.08
C ASN A 5 -4.44 -10.41 -9.56
N LEU A 6 -3.57 -10.09 -8.62
CA LEU A 6 -2.27 -9.49 -8.90
C LEU A 6 -1.17 -10.47 -8.52
N SER A 7 -0.21 -10.67 -9.41
CA SER A 7 1.01 -11.42 -9.11
C SER A 7 2.15 -10.42 -8.92
N LEU A 8 2.48 -10.13 -7.66
CA LEU A 8 3.62 -9.30 -7.34
C LEU A 8 4.91 -10.10 -7.53
N ARG A 9 5.75 -9.66 -8.45
CA ARG A 9 7.02 -10.36 -8.78
C ARG A 9 8.17 -9.96 -7.87
N GLN A 10 8.18 -8.72 -7.39
CA GLN A 10 9.26 -8.15 -6.60
C GLN A 10 8.67 -7.49 -5.35
N GLY A 11 9.39 -7.56 -4.23
CA GLY A 11 8.88 -7.00 -2.97
C GLY A 11 8.79 -5.47 -3.03
N LEU A 12 7.91 -4.90 -2.22
CA LEU A 12 7.82 -3.45 -2.03
C LEU A 12 8.20 -3.15 -0.59
N ALA A 13 9.25 -2.34 -0.40
CA ALA A 13 9.72 -1.95 0.92
C ALA A 13 9.17 -0.59 1.32
N TYR A 14 8.92 -0.45 2.62
CA TYR A 14 8.41 0.76 3.23
C TYR A 14 9.22 1.07 4.48
N ARG A 15 9.54 2.35 4.65
CA ARG A 15 10.10 2.89 5.89
C ARG A 15 8.95 3.30 6.80
N LYS A 16 9.09 3.00 8.09
CA LYS A 16 8.07 3.29 9.08
C LYS A 16 7.88 4.80 9.22
N LEU A 17 6.62 5.24 9.18
CA LEU A 17 6.27 6.61 9.55
C LEU A 17 6.17 6.72 11.08
N PRO A 18 6.66 7.82 11.68
CA PRO A 18 6.40 8.09 13.08
C PRO A 18 4.89 8.31 13.27
N TRP A 19 4.25 7.41 14.01
CA TRP A 19 2.84 7.48 14.35
C TRP A 19 2.65 7.05 15.80
N GLU A 20 1.98 7.91 16.55
CA GLU A 20 1.65 7.72 17.98
C GLU A 20 0.13 7.64 18.20
N GLY A 21 -0.65 7.64 17.13
CA GLY A 21 -2.11 7.56 17.20
C GLY A 21 -2.60 6.21 17.68
N SER A 22 -3.92 6.11 17.88
CA SER A 22 -4.55 4.91 18.43
C SER A 22 -5.62 4.29 17.53
N SER A 23 -5.96 4.95 16.41
CA SER A 23 -7.00 4.48 15.49
C SER A 23 -6.54 4.39 14.03
N ALA A 24 -7.22 3.52 13.27
CA ALA A 24 -6.99 3.41 11.82
C ALA A 24 -7.30 4.69 11.06
N GLU A 25 -8.30 5.46 11.50
CA GLU A 25 -8.64 6.75 10.90
C GLU A 25 -7.51 7.77 11.10
N GLU A 26 -6.96 7.90 12.31
CA GLU A 26 -5.82 8.78 12.55
C GLU A 26 -4.59 8.38 11.74
N ALA A 27 -4.30 7.07 11.63
CA ALA A 27 -3.21 6.57 10.81
C ALA A 27 -3.43 6.86 9.32
N TYR A 28 -4.67 6.71 8.84
CA TYR A 28 -5.06 7.02 7.47
C TYR A 28 -4.88 8.51 7.15
N GLN A 29 -5.42 9.40 7.99
CA GLN A 29 -5.28 10.85 7.80
C GLN A 29 -3.83 11.30 7.88
N THR A 30 -3.03 10.68 8.77
CA THR A 30 -1.57 10.90 8.84
C THR A 30 -0.90 10.53 7.52
N LEU A 31 -1.26 9.37 6.94
CA LEU A 31 -0.70 8.91 5.67
C LEU A 31 -1.05 9.85 4.51
N VAL A 32 -2.32 10.26 4.41
CA VAL A 32 -2.79 11.18 3.37
C VAL A 32 -2.06 12.52 3.49
N SER A 33 -2.01 13.09 4.69
CA SER A 33 -1.34 14.37 4.96
C SER A 33 0.16 14.31 4.62
N PHE A 34 0.83 13.20 4.93
CA PHE A 34 2.22 13.00 4.55
C PHE A 34 2.37 12.98 3.03
N LEU A 35 1.53 12.21 2.33
CA LEU A 35 1.62 12.07 0.88
C LEU A 35 1.29 13.37 0.16
N ASP A 36 0.42 14.23 0.68
CA ASP A 36 0.15 15.54 0.09
C ASP A 36 1.42 16.40 -0.05
N LEU A 37 2.34 16.28 0.91
CA LEU A 37 3.63 16.99 0.91
C LEU A 37 4.76 16.23 0.20
N ALA A 38 4.60 14.91 -0.02
CA ALA A 38 5.62 14.07 -0.64
C ALA A 38 5.79 14.33 -2.15
N PRO A 39 6.95 14.01 -2.75
CA PRO A 39 7.14 14.06 -4.20
C PRO A 39 6.16 13.15 -4.98
N VAL A 40 5.89 13.48 -6.24
CA VAL A 40 5.17 12.57 -7.16
C VAL A 40 5.99 11.30 -7.35
N GLY A 41 5.34 10.15 -7.32
CA GLY A 41 5.96 8.82 -7.34
C GLY A 41 6.13 8.19 -5.96
N SER A 42 5.95 8.95 -4.87
CA SER A 42 5.90 8.38 -3.53
C SER A 42 4.66 7.52 -3.32
N GLU A 43 4.78 6.55 -2.42
CA GLU A 43 3.67 5.72 -1.98
C GLU A 43 3.62 5.58 -0.46
N GLY A 44 2.41 5.42 0.05
CA GLY A 44 2.13 5.12 1.44
C GLY A 44 1.48 3.76 1.59
N VAL A 45 1.74 3.09 2.71
CA VAL A 45 1.04 1.87 3.10
C VAL A 45 0.53 1.97 4.53
N LEU A 46 -0.73 1.60 4.71
CA LEU A 46 -1.36 1.31 5.98
C LEU A 46 -1.71 -0.18 6.00
N LEU A 47 -1.07 -0.92 6.90
CA LEU A 47 -1.34 -2.32 7.14
C LEU A 47 -2.29 -2.46 8.32
N LEU A 48 -3.40 -3.12 8.08
CA LEU A 48 -4.47 -3.34 9.04
C LEU A 48 -4.66 -4.83 9.30
N SER A 49 -5.02 -5.19 10.54
CA SER A 49 -5.56 -6.51 10.85
C SER A 49 -6.98 -6.67 10.30
N PHE A 50 -7.51 -7.89 10.40
CA PHE A 50 -8.93 -8.16 10.13
C PHE A 50 -9.87 -7.22 10.92
N ASP A 51 -9.59 -7.02 12.22
CA ASP A 51 -10.36 -6.10 13.08
C ASP A 51 -10.01 -4.62 12.91
N MET A 52 -9.36 -4.24 11.79
CA MET A 52 -8.96 -2.86 11.49
C MET A 52 -7.98 -2.22 12.48
N ASN A 53 -7.25 -3.01 13.27
CA ASN A 53 -6.16 -2.49 14.09
C ASN A 53 -4.95 -2.16 13.21
N VAL A 54 -4.28 -1.04 13.51
CA VAL A 54 -3.08 -0.62 12.79
C VAL A 54 -1.91 -1.52 13.17
N LEU A 55 -1.41 -2.29 12.21
CA LEU A 55 -0.24 -3.14 12.38
C LEU A 55 1.04 -2.44 11.92
N PHE A 56 0.95 -1.61 10.89
CA PHE A 56 2.08 -0.85 10.36
C PHE A 56 1.60 0.36 9.56
N LEU A 57 2.34 1.47 9.65
CA LEU A 57 2.18 2.65 8.81
C LEU A 57 3.56 3.03 8.27
N GLY A 58 3.68 3.21 6.96
CA GLY A 58 4.94 3.56 6.34
C GLY A 58 4.83 4.11 4.93
N THR A 59 5.95 4.56 4.40
CA THR A 59 6.05 5.19 3.08
C THR A 59 7.28 4.73 2.32
N SER A 60 7.24 4.94 1.01
CA SER A 60 8.37 4.78 0.12
C SER A 60 8.52 6.04 -0.73
N ASP A 61 9.77 6.40 -0.99
CA ASP A 61 10.12 7.51 -1.89
C ASP A 61 9.89 7.07 -3.35
N PRO A 62 9.84 8.03 -4.29
CA PRO A 62 9.85 7.67 -5.70
C PRO A 62 11.11 6.85 -6.03
N PRO A 63 11.02 5.90 -6.97
CA PRO A 63 12.20 5.18 -7.44
C PRO A 63 13.24 6.18 -7.98
N ASP A 64 14.50 5.95 -7.64
CA ASP A 64 15.62 6.73 -8.16
C ASP A 64 15.90 6.41 -9.65
N GLU A 65 16.81 7.16 -10.25
CA GLU A 65 17.15 7.04 -11.67
C GLU A 65 17.67 5.64 -12.02
N GLU A 66 18.47 5.03 -11.14
CA GLU A 66 19.00 3.68 -11.33
C GLU A 66 17.87 2.62 -11.33
N ALA A 67 16.95 2.70 -10.36
CA ALA A 67 15.79 1.82 -10.31
C ALA A 67 14.89 2.00 -11.53
N LEU A 68 14.68 3.25 -11.98
CA LEU A 68 13.91 3.55 -13.19
C LEU A 68 14.56 2.96 -14.45
N GLU A 69 15.88 3.04 -14.58
CA GLU A 69 16.61 2.41 -15.68
C GLU A 69 16.45 0.88 -15.69
N LYS A 70 16.63 0.24 -14.52
CA LYS A 70 16.45 -1.21 -14.37
C LYS A 70 15.03 -1.63 -14.72
N ILE A 71 14.01 -0.86 -14.29
CA ILE A 71 12.61 -1.08 -14.66
C ILE A 71 12.42 -0.97 -16.17
N ALA A 72 12.98 0.05 -16.80
CA ALA A 72 12.86 0.27 -18.25
C ALA A 72 13.49 -0.86 -19.08
N LYS A 73 14.56 -1.47 -18.56
CA LYS A 73 15.26 -2.62 -19.18
C LYS A 73 14.69 -3.98 -18.76
N ALA A 74 13.63 -4.01 -17.95
CA ALA A 74 13.05 -5.21 -17.35
C ALA A 74 14.08 -6.07 -16.57
N GLU A 75 15.06 -5.40 -15.97
CA GLU A 75 16.10 -6.03 -15.15
C GLU A 75 15.58 -6.32 -13.74
N LYS A 76 16.32 -7.17 -13.03
CA LYS A 76 16.00 -7.50 -11.64
C LYS A 76 16.41 -6.29 -10.77
N LEU A 77 15.46 -5.75 -10.00
CA LEU A 77 15.80 -4.77 -8.97
C LEU A 77 16.44 -5.49 -7.79
N GLU A 78 17.13 -4.70 -6.97
CA GLU A 78 17.66 -5.18 -5.70
C GLU A 78 16.54 -5.66 -4.78
N GLU A 79 16.90 -6.49 -3.81
CA GLU A 79 15.91 -6.97 -2.85
C GLU A 79 15.41 -5.79 -2.02
N ALA A 80 14.10 -5.67 -1.89
CA ALA A 80 13.49 -4.53 -1.22
C ALA A 80 13.79 -4.59 0.29
N GLU A 81 14.50 -3.59 0.80
CA GLU A 81 14.87 -3.45 2.22
C GLU A 81 14.11 -2.28 2.88
N GLY A 82 13.51 -2.54 4.04
CA GLY A 82 12.77 -1.55 4.82
C GLY A 82 12.17 -2.16 6.09
N ASP A 83 11.56 -1.32 6.93
CA ASP A 83 10.92 -1.75 8.18
C ASP A 83 9.77 -2.74 7.94
N HIS A 84 9.10 -2.60 6.79
CA HIS A 84 8.13 -3.57 6.31
C HIS A 84 8.34 -3.83 4.82
N VAL A 85 8.24 -5.11 4.42
CA VAL A 85 8.34 -5.53 3.03
C VAL A 85 7.10 -6.32 2.63
N LEU A 86 6.31 -5.77 1.72
CA LEU A 86 5.23 -6.49 1.06
C LEU A 86 5.85 -7.51 0.09
N LYS A 87 5.77 -8.78 0.46
CA LYS A 87 6.54 -9.87 -0.17
C LYS A 87 6.00 -10.24 -1.57
N PRO A 88 6.85 -10.75 -2.47
CA PRO A 88 6.38 -11.36 -3.71
C PRO A 88 5.31 -12.44 -3.47
N GLY A 89 4.32 -12.51 -4.34
CA GLY A 89 3.21 -13.44 -4.17
C GLY A 89 1.95 -13.06 -4.94
N ARG A 90 0.87 -13.77 -4.66
CA ARG A 90 -0.44 -13.54 -5.26
C ARG A 90 -1.34 -12.79 -4.29
N TYR A 91 -2.00 -11.76 -4.82
CA TYR A 91 -2.85 -10.86 -4.06
C TYR A 91 -4.22 -10.75 -4.72
N ARG A 92 -5.27 -10.65 -3.91
CA ARG A 92 -6.54 -10.04 -4.31
C ARG A 92 -6.37 -8.53 -4.24
N PHE A 93 -6.88 -7.85 -5.25
CA PHE A 93 -6.61 -6.44 -5.50
C PHE A 93 -7.87 -5.71 -5.93
N ILE A 94 -8.11 -4.54 -5.35
CA ILE A 94 -8.99 -3.52 -5.95
C ILE A 94 -8.31 -2.16 -5.95
N GLN A 95 -8.63 -1.36 -6.96
CA GLN A 95 -8.23 0.04 -7.05
C GLN A 95 -9.47 0.92 -6.98
N ILE A 96 -9.38 1.98 -6.17
CA ILE A 96 -10.45 2.93 -5.91
C ILE A 96 -9.91 4.36 -5.94
N PRO A 97 -10.78 5.36 -6.20
CA PRO A 97 -10.47 6.74 -5.82
C PRO A 97 -10.08 6.81 -4.34
N LEU A 98 -9.19 7.73 -3.97
CA LEU A 98 -8.83 7.95 -2.57
C LEU A 98 -10.10 8.27 -1.76
N PRO A 99 -10.47 7.45 -0.76
CA PRO A 99 -11.63 7.72 0.07
C PRO A 99 -11.39 8.92 0.99
N ALA A 100 -12.45 9.57 1.48
CA ALA A 100 -12.30 10.67 2.44
C ALA A 100 -11.92 10.16 3.85
N SER A 101 -12.31 8.93 4.18
CA SER A 101 -12.09 8.27 5.47
C SER A 101 -11.86 6.77 5.29
N ILE A 102 -11.22 6.13 6.28
CA ILE A 102 -11.05 4.67 6.33
C ILE A 102 -12.39 3.92 6.31
N GLU A 103 -13.47 4.53 6.80
CA GLU A 103 -14.81 3.92 6.87
C GLU A 103 -15.47 3.75 5.49
N GLU A 104 -15.03 4.53 4.49
CA GLU A 104 -15.56 4.43 3.12
C GLU A 104 -14.93 3.28 2.32
N ILE A 105 -14.00 2.54 2.92
CA ILE A 105 -13.35 1.40 2.31
C ILE A 105 -14.36 0.25 2.15
N PRO A 106 -14.57 -0.27 0.93
CA PRO A 106 -15.57 -1.31 0.68
C PRO A 106 -15.04 -2.70 1.05
N LEU A 107 -14.87 -2.96 2.35
CA LEU A 107 -14.35 -4.20 2.92
C LEU A 107 -15.17 -5.42 2.50
N GLU A 108 -16.48 -5.26 2.31
CA GLU A 108 -17.37 -6.34 1.87
C GLU A 108 -17.02 -6.90 0.49
N LYS A 109 -16.30 -6.13 -0.35
CA LYS A 109 -15.89 -6.54 -1.70
C LYS A 109 -14.56 -7.27 -1.72
N LEU A 110 -13.83 -7.24 -0.61
CA LEU A 110 -12.46 -7.74 -0.53
C LEU A 110 -12.37 -9.21 -0.14
N ALA A 111 -13.47 -9.81 0.35
CA ALA A 111 -13.51 -11.18 0.85
C ALA A 111 -12.32 -11.45 1.80
N LEU A 112 -12.20 -10.59 2.81
CA LEU A 112 -11.21 -10.64 3.87
C LEU A 112 -11.62 -11.73 4.87
N ASP A 113 -10.75 -12.71 5.11
CA ASP A 113 -10.99 -13.78 6.08
C ASP A 113 -10.31 -13.45 7.43
N GLU A 114 -10.78 -14.05 8.52
CA GLU A 114 -10.18 -13.85 9.85
C GLU A 114 -8.67 -14.14 9.82
N GLY A 115 -7.87 -13.19 10.31
CA GLY A 115 -6.41 -13.25 10.32
C GLY A 115 -5.73 -12.81 9.02
N ASP A 116 -6.48 -12.44 7.97
CA ASP A 116 -5.89 -11.85 6.78
C ASP A 116 -5.46 -10.40 7.04
N PRO A 117 -4.23 -10.02 6.69
CA PRO A 117 -3.81 -8.62 6.70
C PRO A 117 -4.38 -7.89 5.48
N LEU A 118 -4.93 -6.70 5.73
CA LEU A 118 -5.34 -5.75 4.69
C LEU A 118 -4.24 -4.71 4.49
N TYR A 119 -3.76 -4.60 3.26
CA TYR A 119 -2.85 -3.53 2.87
C TYR A 119 -3.63 -2.45 2.12
N LEU A 120 -3.77 -1.28 2.72
CA LEU A 120 -4.20 -0.07 2.04
C LEU A 120 -2.96 0.67 1.55
N ARG A 121 -2.77 0.70 0.23
CA ARG A 121 -1.70 1.44 -0.43
C ARG A 121 -2.27 2.71 -1.04
N ILE A 122 -1.58 3.83 -0.89
CA ILE A 122 -1.94 5.09 -1.53
C ILE A 122 -0.77 5.50 -2.43
N LEU A 123 -1.03 5.61 -3.73
CA LEU A 123 -0.03 5.95 -4.74
C LEU A 123 -0.19 7.41 -5.17
N LYS A 124 0.87 8.21 -5.05
CA LYS A 124 0.90 9.58 -5.58
C LYS A 124 1.41 9.57 -7.02
N GLU A 125 0.59 9.06 -7.95
CA GLU A 125 0.98 8.93 -9.36
C GLU A 125 1.04 10.27 -10.11
N LYS A 126 0.23 11.25 -9.69
CA LYS A 126 0.09 12.57 -10.33
C LYS A 126 -0.20 13.65 -9.29
N SER A 127 -0.04 14.91 -9.69
CA SER A 127 -0.25 16.07 -8.83
C SER A 127 -1.69 16.28 -8.35
N PHE A 128 -2.69 15.67 -8.99
CA PHE A 128 -4.10 16.04 -8.79
C PHE A 128 -4.95 15.06 -7.98
N ALA A 129 -4.61 13.78 -7.94
CA ALA A 129 -5.37 12.81 -7.13
C ALA A 129 -4.54 11.55 -6.88
N PRO A 130 -4.21 11.24 -5.61
CA PRO A 130 -3.70 9.93 -5.25
C PRO A 130 -4.72 8.83 -5.54
N VAL A 131 -4.22 7.62 -5.74
CA VAL A 131 -5.04 6.44 -5.99
C VAL A 131 -4.89 5.49 -4.81
N ALA A 132 -6.00 5.00 -4.27
CA ALA A 132 -6.00 3.99 -3.23
C ALA A 132 -6.12 2.59 -3.83
N GLN A 133 -5.33 1.67 -3.31
CA GLN A 133 -5.34 0.27 -3.67
C GLN A 133 -5.45 -0.58 -2.42
N LEU A 134 -6.34 -1.56 -2.44
CA LEU A 134 -6.53 -2.49 -1.33
C LEU A 134 -6.07 -3.87 -1.76
N TRP A 135 -5.16 -4.44 -0.97
CA TRP A 135 -4.54 -5.72 -1.27
C TRP A 135 -4.73 -6.68 -0.11
N ILE A 136 -5.07 -7.92 -0.43
CA ILE A 136 -5.08 -9.03 0.51
C ILE A 136 -4.22 -10.14 -0.06
N ARG A 137 -3.28 -10.65 0.73
CA ARG A 137 -2.44 -11.76 0.29
C ARG A 137 -3.31 -13.01 0.22
N ARG A 138 -3.30 -13.71 -0.93
CA ARG A 138 -3.98 -15.01 -1.02
C ARG A 138 -3.21 -16.02 -0.18
N ARG A 139 -3.89 -16.69 0.74
CA ARG A 139 -3.40 -17.94 1.33
C ARG A 139 -3.20 -18.95 0.18
N ALA A 140 -2.16 -19.78 0.26
CA ALA A 140 -1.96 -20.81 -0.74
C ALA A 140 -3.23 -21.68 -0.82
N GLU A 141 -3.87 -21.69 -1.98
CA GLU A 141 -4.96 -22.62 -2.30
C GLU A 141 -4.39 -23.99 -2.65
#